data_AF-A0ABC9ESI5-F1
#
_entry.id   AF-A0ABC9ESI5-F1
#
_cell.length_a   1.000
_cell.length_b   1.000
_cell.length_c   1.000
_cell.angle_alpha   90.00
_cell.angle_beta   90.00
_cell.angle_gamma   90.00
#
_symmetry.space_group_name_H-M   'P 1'
#
loop_
_entity.id
_entity.type
_entity.pdbx_description
1 polymer ?
#
loop_
_entity_poly.entity_id
_entity_poly.type
_entity_poly.pdbx_seq_one_letter_code
_entity_poly.pdbx_strand_id
1 'polypeptide(L)'
;MPTPASRSRGGRLGDATIGGERRRRGRRRRGPGHRGGPAPARRGRRRTGAGRGPARWRHVPDAVQERVARARRHRRRRRAPRQVPAHPGDEDAVAGGGRTGSARVLLRGRSSREVRAVERRVLLETIASKLPPGSISFSSKLKSIAEQGPDGTLLELEDGRQIISKIVIGCDGVNSPIARWMGFSEPRYVGHMAFRGLAEYADGQPFEPKVNYIYGRGVRAGFVPVSSTKVYWFICFNRQDPGPKITDPAALKSEALELVRGWPSDLLAVMRSTPEGAVVRTPLVDRWLWPGLAPAASRGGRVVLAGDAWHPMTPNLGQGACCALEDAVVLARLLAPAAAAGDPAGVEAAMRAYEAERWGRVFPLTARAGLVGALVQWGNPAVCAVRDGVVIPRLVRLGPFLEHTNFECDLIEPAPQSP
;
A
#
# COMPACT_ATOMS: atom_id res chain seq x y z
N MET A 1 -30.94 8.89 -67.97
CA MET A 1 -30.82 7.45 -67.66
C MET A 1 -31.53 7.17 -66.34
N PRO A 2 -32.43 6.17 -66.26
CA PRO A 2 -33.45 6.07 -65.23
C PRO A 2 -33.13 5.05 -64.12
N THR A 3 -33.85 5.19 -63.00
CA THR A 3 -34.24 4.17 -61.99
C THR A 3 -34.80 2.87 -62.62
N PRO A 4 -34.92 1.69 -61.92
CA PRO A 4 -35.61 1.58 -60.63
C PRO A 4 -35.29 0.41 -59.67
N ALA A 5 -35.96 0.53 -58.51
CA ALA A 5 -36.29 -0.40 -57.43
C ALA A 5 -36.47 -1.91 -57.77
N SER A 6 -36.25 -2.79 -56.78
CA SER A 6 -37.33 -3.33 -55.92
C SER A 6 -36.98 -4.66 -55.21
N ARG A 7 -37.57 -4.81 -54.00
CA ARG A 7 -38.04 -6.05 -53.33
C ARG A 7 -37.01 -7.11 -52.90
N SER A 8 -37.22 -7.97 -51.89
CA SER A 8 -38.02 -8.04 -50.66
C SER A 8 -37.78 -9.45 -50.07
N ARG A 9 -38.12 -9.65 -48.77
CA ARG A 9 -38.22 -10.93 -48.02
C ARG A 9 -36.88 -11.52 -47.57
N GLY A 10 -36.72 -12.06 -46.36
CA GLY A 10 -37.66 -12.34 -45.28
C GLY A 10 -37.18 -13.57 -44.50
N GLY A 11 -37.15 -13.47 -43.17
CA GLY A 11 -37.20 -14.58 -42.21
C GLY A 11 -35.91 -15.39 -41.99
N ARG A 12 -35.44 -15.49 -40.75
CA ARG A 12 -35.93 -16.47 -39.76
C ARG A 12 -35.12 -16.35 -38.45
N LEU A 13 -35.85 -16.43 -37.35
CA LEU A 13 -35.38 -16.81 -36.03
C LEU A 13 -34.70 -18.19 -36.09
N GLY A 14 -33.59 -18.34 -35.37
CA GLY A 14 -32.87 -19.60 -35.21
C GLY A 14 -32.23 -19.65 -33.82
N ASP A 15 -32.66 -20.64 -33.05
CA ASP A 15 -32.39 -20.91 -31.65
C ASP A 15 -30.92 -20.93 -31.23
N ALA A 16 -30.70 -20.40 -30.02
CA ALA A 16 -29.53 -20.66 -29.20
C ALA A 16 -29.48 -22.14 -28.79
N THR A 17 -28.40 -22.82 -29.16
CA THR A 17 -28.11 -24.19 -28.70
C THR A 17 -26.97 -24.18 -27.69
N ILE A 18 -27.26 -24.77 -26.52
CA ILE A 18 -26.36 -25.09 -25.43
C ILE A 18 -25.48 -26.30 -25.80
N GLY A 19 -24.20 -26.28 -25.40
CA GLY A 19 -23.34 -27.46 -25.33
C GLY A 19 -21.88 -27.10 -25.67
N GLY A 20 -20.85 -27.50 -24.96
CA GLY A 20 -20.71 -28.48 -23.88
C GLY A 20 -19.21 -28.76 -23.75
N GLU A 21 -18.77 -29.01 -22.51
CA GLU A 21 -17.40 -29.42 -22.17
C GLU A 21 -16.86 -30.53 -23.09
N ARG A 22 -15.61 -30.38 -23.55
CA ARG A 22 -14.81 -31.51 -24.04
C ARG A 22 -13.41 -31.52 -23.44
N ARG A 23 -13.25 -32.33 -22.39
CA ARG A 23 -11.97 -32.92 -21.98
C ARG A 23 -11.48 -33.88 -23.07
N ARG A 24 -10.26 -33.70 -23.59
CA ARG A 24 -9.58 -34.73 -24.40
C ARG A 24 -8.51 -35.43 -23.56
N ARG A 25 -8.70 -36.75 -23.36
CA ARG A 25 -7.68 -37.71 -22.93
C ARG A 25 -7.00 -38.28 -24.19
N GLY A 26 -5.67 -38.14 -24.29
CA GLY A 26 -4.86 -38.81 -25.30
C GLY A 26 -4.28 -40.13 -24.79
N ARG A 27 -4.63 -41.24 -25.46
CA ARG A 27 -4.09 -42.60 -25.25
C ARG A 27 -2.73 -42.75 -25.95
N ARG A 28 -1.82 -43.49 -25.31
CA ARG A 28 -0.52 -43.96 -25.82
C ARG A 28 -0.65 -45.08 -26.87
N ARG A 29 0.34 -45.20 -27.76
CA ARG A 29 0.75 -46.44 -28.47
C ARG A 29 2.26 -46.71 -28.22
N ARG A 30 2.62 -48.00 -28.09
CA ARG A 30 3.95 -48.61 -27.78
C ARG A 30 4.79 -48.76 -29.07
N GLY A 31 6.13 -48.60 -29.10
CA GLY A 31 7.24 -49.53 -28.71
C GLY A 31 8.10 -49.87 -29.98
N PRO A 32 9.29 -50.55 -29.96
CA PRO A 32 10.01 -51.23 -28.86
C PRO A 32 11.59 -51.13 -28.83
N GLY A 33 12.22 -51.77 -27.82
CA GLY A 33 13.65 -52.22 -27.76
C GLY A 33 14.61 -51.31 -26.96
N HIS A 34 15.49 -51.73 -26.02
CA HIS A 34 16.04 -53.02 -25.57
C HIS A 34 16.73 -52.86 -24.17
N ARG A 35 16.70 -53.93 -23.32
CA ARG A 35 17.68 -54.47 -22.30
C ARG A 35 18.52 -53.48 -21.44
N GLY A 36 18.74 -53.61 -20.11
CA GLY A 36 18.55 -54.66 -19.09
C GLY A 36 18.86 -54.08 -17.67
N GLY A 37 18.47 -54.80 -16.60
CA GLY A 37 18.45 -54.35 -15.18
C GLY A 37 19.79 -54.49 -14.41
N PRO A 38 19.82 -54.67 -13.06
CA PRO A 38 18.73 -54.78 -12.08
C PRO A 38 18.82 -53.82 -10.86
N ALA A 39 17.73 -53.81 -10.07
CA ALA A 39 17.57 -53.15 -8.76
C ALA A 39 18.05 -54.01 -7.58
N PRO A 40 18.01 -53.46 -6.35
CA PRO A 40 17.08 -54.01 -5.34
C PRO A 40 16.33 -52.88 -4.59
N ALA A 41 14.99 -52.85 -4.57
CA ALA A 41 14.06 -53.61 -3.74
C ALA A 41 14.09 -53.27 -2.23
N ARG A 42 13.07 -52.54 -1.75
CA ARG A 42 12.45 -52.79 -0.42
C ARG A 42 11.02 -52.26 -0.30
N ARG A 43 10.10 -53.24 -0.34
CA ARG A 43 8.87 -53.47 0.47
C ARG A 43 7.82 -52.35 0.59
N GLY A 44 6.66 -52.64 0.01
CA GLY A 44 5.40 -51.94 0.26
C GLY A 44 4.69 -52.35 1.55
N ARG A 45 3.72 -51.52 1.95
CA ARG A 45 2.61 -51.90 2.82
C ARG A 45 1.30 -51.31 2.28
N ARG A 46 0.24 -52.08 2.53
CA ARG A 46 -1.10 -52.05 1.94
C ARG A 46 -1.94 -50.82 2.33
N ARG A 47 -2.94 -50.58 1.47
CA ARG A 47 -4.08 -49.68 1.63
C ARG A 47 -5.04 -50.10 2.76
N THR A 48 -5.51 -49.10 3.49
CA THR A 48 -6.87 -48.94 4.05
C THR A 48 -7.12 -47.42 3.96
N GLY A 49 -8.15 -46.86 3.31
CA GLY A 49 -9.56 -47.23 3.36
C GLY A 49 -10.27 -46.46 4.47
N ALA A 50 -10.29 -45.12 4.42
CA ALA A 50 -11.14 -44.28 5.28
C ALA A 50 -11.43 -42.95 4.58
N GLY A 51 -12.69 -42.75 4.17
CA GLY A 51 -13.18 -41.47 3.69
C GLY A 51 -13.16 -40.44 4.82
N ARG A 52 -12.74 -39.21 4.49
CA ARG A 52 -12.96 -38.02 5.31
C ARG A 52 -13.54 -36.95 4.40
N GLY A 53 -14.78 -36.56 4.72
CA GLY A 53 -15.48 -35.46 4.07
C GLY A 53 -14.83 -34.10 4.34
N PRO A 54 -15.38 -33.02 3.75
CA PRO A 54 -14.77 -31.69 3.79
C PRO A 54 -14.77 -31.13 5.22
N ALA A 55 -13.60 -30.68 5.65
CA ALA A 55 -13.39 -30.03 6.94
C ALA A 55 -14.17 -28.71 6.99
N ARG A 56 -15.05 -28.59 7.99
CA ARG A 56 -15.80 -27.39 8.35
C ARG A 56 -14.88 -26.19 8.58
N TRP A 57 -15.29 -25.07 8.02
CA TRP A 57 -14.80 -23.71 8.29
C TRP A 57 -14.94 -23.37 9.79
N ARG A 58 -13.85 -22.91 10.41
CA ARG A 58 -13.92 -22.31 11.76
C ARG A 58 -14.13 -20.80 11.63
N HIS A 59 -15.13 -20.33 12.36
CA HIS A 59 -15.61 -18.96 12.45
C HIS A 59 -14.53 -17.94 12.82
N VAL A 60 -14.72 -16.72 12.32
CA VAL A 60 -14.14 -15.48 12.86
C VAL A 60 -14.46 -15.40 14.37
N PRO A 61 -13.49 -15.15 15.27
CA PRO A 61 -13.77 -15.17 16.70
C PRO A 61 -14.70 -14.02 17.11
N ASP A 62 -15.78 -14.35 17.80
CA ASP A 62 -16.78 -13.44 18.40
C ASP A 62 -16.17 -12.31 19.27
N ALA A 63 -14.92 -12.49 19.71
CA ALA A 63 -14.12 -11.51 20.44
C ALA A 63 -13.93 -10.17 19.68
N VAL A 64 -14.02 -10.15 18.35
CA VAL A 64 -13.88 -8.92 17.54
C VAL A 64 -15.17 -8.07 17.61
N GLN A 65 -16.34 -8.71 17.55
CA GLN A 65 -17.62 -8.01 17.66
C GLN A 65 -17.84 -7.43 19.06
N GLU A 66 -17.39 -8.15 20.09
CA GLU A 66 -17.53 -7.73 21.48
C GLU A 66 -16.66 -6.51 21.83
N ARG A 67 -15.45 -6.41 21.24
CA ARG A 67 -14.56 -5.24 21.38
C ARG A 67 -15.14 -3.99 20.73
N VAL A 68 -15.78 -4.12 19.57
CA VAL A 68 -16.48 -3.01 18.88
C VAL A 68 -17.70 -2.54 19.68
N ALA A 69 -18.43 -3.46 20.32
CA ALA A 69 -19.57 -3.12 21.17
C ALA A 69 -19.16 -2.41 22.48
N ARG A 70 -18.04 -2.83 23.12
CA ARG A 70 -17.49 -2.14 24.31
C ARG A 70 -17.02 -0.73 24.01
N ALA A 71 -16.39 -0.49 22.84
CA ALA A 71 -15.98 0.84 22.41
C ALA A 71 -17.17 1.81 22.25
N ARG A 72 -18.33 1.31 21.80
CA ARG A 72 -19.56 2.11 21.69
C ARG A 72 -20.18 2.47 23.04
N ARG A 73 -20.10 1.58 24.05
CA ARG A 73 -20.62 1.84 25.41
C ARG A 73 -19.77 2.84 26.19
N HIS A 74 -18.44 2.83 26.00
CA HIS A 74 -17.55 3.81 26.65
C HIS A 74 -17.75 5.25 26.17
N ARG A 75 -18.31 5.43 24.97
CA ARG A 75 -18.61 6.75 24.37
C ARG A 75 -19.76 7.49 25.07
N ARG A 76 -20.65 6.78 25.78
CA ARG A 76 -21.80 7.38 26.49
C ARG A 76 -21.52 7.81 27.93
N ARG A 77 -20.31 7.57 28.47
CA ARG A 77 -19.98 7.84 29.89
C ARG A 77 -18.69 8.64 30.10
N ARG A 78 -18.40 9.67 29.30
CA ARG A 78 -17.29 10.60 29.60
C ARG A 78 -17.81 11.91 30.18
N ARG A 79 -17.64 12.08 31.50
CA ARG A 79 -17.56 13.39 32.16
C ARG A 79 -16.26 14.08 31.71
N ALA A 80 -16.29 15.41 31.64
CA ALA A 80 -15.17 16.25 31.23
C ALA A 80 -13.91 15.99 32.09
N PRO A 81 -12.70 15.92 31.51
CA PRO A 81 -11.47 15.79 32.28
C PRO A 81 -11.10 17.11 32.96
N ARG A 82 -10.73 17.01 34.25
CA ARG A 82 -10.14 18.09 35.05
C ARG A 82 -8.79 18.49 34.45
N GLN A 83 -8.55 19.80 34.35
CA GLN A 83 -7.27 20.38 33.95
C GLN A 83 -6.19 20.03 34.98
N VAL A 84 -5.05 19.54 34.50
CA VAL A 84 -3.81 19.41 35.26
C VAL A 84 -2.89 20.56 34.82
N PRO A 85 -2.20 21.28 35.73
CA PRO A 85 -1.41 22.46 35.34
C PRO A 85 -0.19 22.07 34.52
N ALA A 86 0.20 22.96 33.59
CA ALA A 86 1.40 22.84 32.78
C ALA A 86 2.66 23.01 33.64
N HIS A 87 3.64 22.11 33.46
CA HIS A 87 5.00 22.31 33.97
C HIS A 87 5.76 23.29 33.06
N PRO A 88 6.44 24.32 33.60
CA PRO A 88 7.34 25.18 32.85
C PRO A 88 8.79 24.64 32.90
N GLY A 89 9.53 24.87 31.82
CA GLY A 89 11.00 24.71 31.79
C GLY A 89 11.47 23.39 31.18
N ASP A 90 12.30 23.49 30.14
CA ASP A 90 13.70 23.05 30.22
C ASP A 90 14.42 23.44 28.92
N GLU A 91 15.05 24.61 28.97
CA GLU A 91 16.30 24.86 28.27
C GLU A 91 17.39 24.12 29.05
N ASP A 92 17.71 22.89 28.68
CA ASP A 92 18.90 22.22 29.18
C ASP A 92 19.77 21.73 28.02
N ALA A 93 20.85 22.49 27.82
CA ALA A 93 21.97 22.11 27.00
C ALA A 93 22.83 21.09 27.76
N VAL A 94 22.82 19.82 27.33
CA VAL A 94 23.81 18.83 27.74
C VAL A 94 24.90 18.73 26.67
N ALA A 95 26.13 18.99 27.09
CA ALA A 95 27.34 18.95 26.28
C ALA A 95 27.63 17.52 25.77
N GLY A 96 27.95 17.39 24.48
CA GLY A 96 28.45 16.15 23.88
C GLY A 96 27.48 15.45 22.90
N GLY A 97 26.98 16.17 21.89
CA GLY A 97 26.19 15.59 20.80
C GLY A 97 25.83 16.66 19.79
N GLY A 98 25.93 16.38 18.48
CA GLY A 98 25.64 17.39 17.45
C GLY A 98 24.28 18.05 17.64
N ARG A 99 24.19 19.38 17.42
CA ARG A 99 22.94 20.14 17.57
C ARG A 99 21.80 19.50 16.76
N THR A 100 20.74 19.07 17.44
CA THR A 100 19.49 18.61 16.81
C THR A 100 18.47 19.74 16.78
N GLY A 101 17.79 19.92 15.64
CA GLY A 101 16.58 20.75 15.55
C GLY A 101 15.33 19.93 15.89
N SER A 102 14.26 20.58 16.38
CA SER A 102 12.96 19.92 16.56
C SER A 102 11.81 20.80 16.06
N ALA A 103 10.76 20.17 15.57
CA ALA A 103 9.52 20.83 15.16
C ALA A 103 8.31 19.98 15.59
N ARG A 104 7.25 20.64 16.07
CA ARG A 104 6.00 19.98 16.46
C ARG A 104 4.87 20.51 15.59
N VAL A 105 4.13 19.62 14.93
CA VAL A 105 2.99 19.96 14.08
C VAL A 105 1.72 19.35 14.66
N LEU A 106 0.71 20.17 14.91
CA LEU A 106 -0.55 19.74 15.49
C LEU A 106 -1.39 19.00 14.43
N LEU A 107 -1.99 17.86 14.77
CA LEU A 107 -2.80 17.05 13.84
C LEU A 107 -4.21 17.63 13.56
N ARG A 108 -4.47 18.89 13.90
CA ARG A 108 -5.74 19.56 13.59
C ARG A 108 -5.60 20.31 12.27
N GLY A 109 -6.40 19.95 11.27
CA GLY A 109 -6.54 20.74 10.07
C GLY A 109 -7.19 22.10 10.38
N ARG A 110 -6.95 23.09 9.52
CA ARG A 110 -7.78 24.30 9.47
C ARG A 110 -9.04 23.94 8.65
N SER A 111 -10.23 24.20 9.19
CA SER A 111 -11.56 23.74 8.69
C SER A 111 -11.81 22.22 8.86
N SER A 112 -12.98 21.71 8.43
CA SER A 112 -13.58 20.38 8.68
C SER A 112 -12.74 19.13 8.35
N ARG A 113 -11.46 19.29 7.98
CA ARG A 113 -10.51 18.24 7.60
C ARG A 113 -9.60 17.89 8.79
N GLU A 114 -9.36 16.60 9.01
CA GLU A 114 -8.54 16.09 10.11
C GLU A 114 -7.40 15.21 9.59
N VAL A 115 -6.22 15.29 10.21
CA VAL A 115 -5.11 14.37 9.95
C VAL A 115 -5.13 13.28 11.01
N ARG A 116 -5.26 12.02 10.58
CA ARG A 116 -5.30 10.86 11.48
C ARG A 116 -4.19 9.88 11.18
N ALA A 117 -3.40 9.55 12.19
CA ALA A 117 -2.52 8.39 12.14
C ALA A 117 -3.33 7.13 12.50
N VAL A 118 -3.24 6.09 11.69
CA VAL A 118 -3.95 4.82 11.88
C VAL A 118 -3.01 3.64 11.71
N GLU A 119 -3.25 2.57 12.45
CA GLU A 119 -2.53 1.31 12.23
C GLU A 119 -2.90 0.74 10.85
N ARG A 120 -1.89 0.52 9.98
CA ARG A 120 -2.09 -0.02 8.63
C ARG A 120 -2.91 -1.31 8.65
N ARG A 121 -2.63 -2.21 9.59
CA ARG A 121 -3.37 -3.47 9.76
C ARG A 121 -4.86 -3.22 9.99
N VAL A 122 -5.21 -2.34 10.92
CA VAL A 122 -6.60 -2.02 11.26
C VAL A 122 -7.32 -1.37 10.08
N LEU A 123 -6.66 -0.47 9.35
CA LEU A 123 -7.22 0.13 8.13
C LEU A 123 -7.53 -0.93 7.07
N LEU A 124 -6.57 -1.82 6.77
CA LEU A 124 -6.73 -2.88 5.78
C LEU A 124 -7.82 -3.88 6.19
N GLU A 125 -7.84 -4.33 7.45
CA GLU A 125 -8.88 -5.22 7.99
C GLU A 125 -10.26 -4.56 7.89
N THR A 126 -10.35 -3.26 8.19
CA THR A 126 -11.61 -2.51 8.10
C THR A 126 -12.12 -2.45 6.66
N ILE A 127 -11.26 -2.13 5.69
CA ILE A 127 -11.64 -2.09 4.27
C ILE A 127 -12.02 -3.49 3.78
N ALA A 128 -11.20 -4.51 4.09
CA ALA A 128 -11.47 -5.89 3.69
C ALA A 128 -12.79 -6.42 4.26
N SER A 129 -13.17 -6.02 5.48
CA SER A 129 -14.44 -6.42 6.09
C SER A 129 -15.70 -5.90 5.37
N LYS A 130 -15.54 -4.95 4.45
CA LYS A 130 -16.62 -4.40 3.63
C LYS A 130 -16.79 -5.11 2.29
N LEU A 131 -15.87 -6.02 1.93
CA LEU A 131 -15.97 -6.77 0.69
C LEU A 131 -16.88 -7.99 0.85
N PRO A 132 -17.60 -8.39 -0.21
CA PRO A 132 -18.35 -9.64 -0.22
C PRO A 132 -17.47 -10.85 0.14
N PRO A 133 -18.04 -11.90 0.77
CA PRO A 133 -17.32 -13.15 0.99
C PRO A 133 -16.77 -13.72 -0.33
N GLY A 134 -15.51 -14.16 -0.31
CA GLY A 134 -14.84 -14.72 -1.49
C GLY A 134 -14.17 -13.68 -2.41
N SER A 135 -14.29 -12.38 -2.15
CA SER A 135 -13.58 -11.35 -2.94
C SER A 135 -12.06 -11.36 -2.78
N ILE A 136 -11.53 -11.91 -1.69
CA ILE A 136 -10.08 -12.00 -1.43
C ILE A 136 -9.64 -13.47 -1.50
N SER A 137 -8.63 -13.73 -2.32
CA SER A 137 -7.95 -15.02 -2.41
C SER A 137 -6.50 -14.90 -1.96
N PHE A 138 -6.19 -15.41 -0.77
CA PHE A 138 -4.82 -15.43 -0.23
C PHE A 138 -3.96 -16.50 -0.92
N SER A 139 -2.65 -16.45 -0.69
CA SER A 139 -1.68 -17.39 -1.28
C SER A 139 -1.74 -17.47 -2.81
N SER A 140 -2.12 -16.35 -3.45
CA SER A 140 -2.34 -16.23 -4.89
C SER A 140 -1.33 -15.28 -5.51
N LYS A 141 -0.03 -15.54 -5.31
CA LYS A 141 1.04 -14.69 -5.82
C LYS A 141 1.16 -14.82 -7.34
N LEU A 142 1.18 -13.70 -8.04
CA LEU A 142 1.36 -13.64 -9.49
C LEU A 142 2.79 -14.07 -9.87
N LYS A 143 2.89 -15.01 -10.79
CA LYS A 143 4.14 -15.48 -11.39
C LYS A 143 4.40 -14.81 -12.73
N SER A 144 3.38 -14.74 -13.59
CA SER A 144 3.50 -14.14 -14.93
C SER A 144 2.18 -13.53 -15.41
N ILE A 145 2.28 -12.60 -16.34
CA ILE A 145 1.16 -11.92 -17.01
C ILE A 145 1.42 -11.89 -18.51
N ALA A 146 0.39 -12.15 -19.32
CA ALA A 146 0.45 -12.10 -20.77
C ALA A 146 -0.87 -11.66 -21.40
N GLU A 147 -0.81 -11.04 -22.57
CA GLU A 147 -1.98 -10.80 -23.41
C GLU A 147 -2.41 -12.12 -24.07
N GLN A 148 -3.71 -12.44 -24.04
CA GLN A 148 -4.28 -13.64 -24.65
C GLN A 148 -5.28 -13.24 -25.74
N GLY A 149 -4.82 -12.47 -26.73
CA GLY A 149 -5.65 -12.05 -27.87
C GLY A 149 -6.96 -11.37 -27.43
N PRO A 150 -8.11 -11.66 -28.08
CA PRO A 150 -9.39 -11.06 -27.71
C PRO A 150 -9.94 -11.56 -26.36
N ASP A 151 -9.44 -12.71 -25.87
CA ASP A 151 -9.98 -13.44 -24.72
C ASP A 151 -9.67 -12.78 -23.37
N GLY A 152 -8.66 -11.89 -23.32
CA GLY A 152 -8.33 -11.08 -22.15
C GLY A 152 -6.87 -11.13 -21.78
N THR A 153 -6.60 -10.97 -20.48
CA THR A 153 -5.26 -11.01 -19.89
C THR A 153 -5.10 -12.28 -19.08
N LEU A 154 -4.10 -13.10 -19.42
CA LEU A 154 -3.75 -14.31 -18.71
C LEU A 154 -2.83 -13.98 -17.54
N LEU A 155 -3.22 -14.45 -16.35
CA LEU A 155 -2.45 -14.37 -15.11
C LEU A 155 -2.10 -15.79 -14.67
N GLU A 156 -0.81 -16.09 -14.58
CA GLU A 156 -0.32 -17.35 -14.00
C GLU A 156 0.11 -17.12 -12.56
N LEU A 157 -0.35 -17.94 -11.63
CA LEU A 157 0.02 -17.87 -10.23
C LEU A 157 1.19 -18.84 -9.92
N GLU A 158 1.90 -18.60 -8.81
CA GLU A 158 3.02 -19.45 -8.39
C GLU A 158 2.60 -20.90 -8.10
N ASP A 159 1.33 -21.15 -7.75
CA ASP A 159 0.78 -22.49 -7.54
C ASP A 159 0.30 -23.17 -8.83
N GLY A 160 0.54 -22.54 -9.99
CA GLY A 160 0.18 -23.05 -11.31
C GLY A 160 -1.27 -22.79 -11.74
N ARG A 161 -2.11 -22.18 -10.89
CA ARG A 161 -3.44 -21.73 -11.32
C ARG A 161 -3.30 -20.65 -12.41
N GLN A 162 -4.22 -20.66 -13.36
CA GLN A 162 -4.33 -19.67 -14.41
C GLN A 162 -5.67 -18.96 -14.31
N ILE A 163 -5.65 -17.63 -14.45
CA ILE A 163 -6.83 -16.77 -14.42
C ILE A 163 -6.85 -15.95 -15.70
N ILE A 164 -7.96 -16.00 -16.42
CA ILE A 164 -8.19 -15.12 -17.57
C ILE A 164 -9.10 -13.99 -17.11
N SER A 165 -8.63 -12.76 -17.23
CA SER A 165 -9.32 -11.57 -16.75
C SER A 165 -9.61 -10.62 -17.91
N LYS A 166 -10.83 -10.08 -17.94
CA LYS A 166 -11.19 -9.01 -18.88
C LYS A 166 -10.52 -7.69 -18.54
N ILE A 167 -10.38 -7.43 -17.24
CA ILE A 167 -9.78 -6.22 -16.65
C ILE A 167 -8.82 -6.67 -15.54
N VAL A 168 -7.63 -6.07 -15.50
CA VAL A 168 -6.62 -6.26 -14.46
C VAL A 168 -6.25 -4.90 -13.89
N ILE A 169 -6.35 -4.76 -12.57
CA ILE A 169 -5.85 -3.59 -11.85
C ILE A 169 -4.62 -4.01 -11.05
N GLY A 170 -3.45 -3.51 -11.43
CA GLY A 170 -2.18 -3.77 -10.75
C GLY A 170 -2.03 -2.91 -9.51
N CYS A 171 -2.27 -3.50 -8.33
CA CYS A 171 -2.10 -2.90 -7.01
C CYS A 171 -1.02 -3.65 -6.19
N ASP A 172 -0.04 -4.23 -6.86
CA ASP A 172 0.98 -5.17 -6.35
C ASP A 172 2.24 -4.49 -5.79
N GLY A 173 2.14 -3.18 -5.54
CA GLY A 173 3.14 -2.40 -4.80
C GLY A 173 4.39 -2.05 -5.60
N VAL A 174 5.38 -1.49 -4.92
CA VAL A 174 6.58 -0.91 -5.56
C VAL A 174 7.36 -1.90 -6.44
N ASN A 175 7.35 -3.19 -6.10
CA ASN A 175 8.04 -4.24 -6.87
C ASN A 175 7.13 -4.93 -7.92
N SER A 176 6.09 -4.24 -8.37
CA SER A 176 5.03 -4.75 -9.25
C SER A 176 5.57 -5.50 -10.47
N PRO A 177 5.37 -6.83 -10.57
CA PRO A 177 5.57 -7.56 -11.83
C PRO A 177 4.70 -7.04 -12.98
N ILE A 178 3.51 -6.51 -12.69
CA ILE A 178 2.62 -5.95 -13.73
C ILE A 178 3.24 -4.68 -14.32
N ALA A 179 3.76 -3.78 -13.47
CA ALA A 179 4.44 -2.57 -13.93
C ALA A 179 5.68 -2.90 -14.76
N ARG A 180 6.49 -3.87 -14.33
CA ARG A 180 7.63 -4.37 -15.11
C ARG A 180 7.20 -4.87 -16.48
N TRP A 181 6.14 -5.68 -16.54
CA TRP A 181 5.58 -6.19 -17.79
C TRP A 181 5.06 -5.06 -18.69
N MET A 182 4.52 -3.99 -18.12
CA MET A 182 4.10 -2.78 -18.84
C MET A 182 5.27 -1.89 -19.30
N GLY A 183 6.52 -2.24 -18.96
CA GLY A 183 7.72 -1.52 -19.38
C GLY A 183 8.20 -0.46 -18.38
N PHE A 184 7.65 -0.42 -17.17
CA PHE A 184 8.18 0.44 -16.11
C PHE A 184 9.54 -0.08 -15.64
N SER A 185 10.45 0.85 -15.32
CA SER A 185 11.75 0.52 -14.75
C SER A 185 11.64 -0.08 -13.34
N GLU A 186 12.70 -0.75 -12.90
CA GLU A 186 12.78 -1.18 -11.50
C GLU A 186 12.87 0.02 -10.54
N PRO A 187 12.25 -0.06 -9.36
CA PRO A 187 12.50 0.90 -8.29
C PRO A 187 13.98 0.95 -7.92
N ARG A 188 14.49 2.15 -7.69
CA ARG A 188 15.88 2.39 -7.32
C ARG A 188 15.98 2.77 -5.86
N TYR A 189 17.01 2.26 -5.20
CA TYR A 189 17.37 2.68 -3.86
C TYR A 189 17.74 4.17 -3.86
N VAL A 190 17.18 4.94 -2.93
CA VAL A 190 17.37 6.41 -2.90
C VAL A 190 18.49 6.86 -1.95
N GLY A 191 19.32 5.95 -1.45
CA GLY A 191 20.40 6.28 -0.51
C GLY A 191 19.96 6.42 0.96
N HIS A 192 18.73 6.02 1.27
CA HIS A 192 18.14 6.17 2.60
C HIS A 192 17.52 4.88 3.13
N MET A 193 17.74 4.61 4.42
CA MET A 193 17.06 3.56 5.16
C MET A 193 16.04 4.16 6.12
N ALA A 194 15.04 3.36 6.50
CA ALA A 194 14.08 3.75 7.51
C ALA A 194 13.86 2.64 8.55
N PHE A 195 14.04 2.99 9.82
CA PHE A 195 13.46 2.24 10.94
C PHE A 195 12.03 2.73 11.21
N ARG A 196 11.16 1.81 11.58
CA ARG A 196 9.80 2.09 12.04
C ARG A 196 9.48 1.18 13.21
N GLY A 197 8.72 1.71 14.17
CA GLY A 197 8.24 0.92 15.28
C GLY A 197 6.90 1.41 15.81
N LEU A 198 6.24 0.53 16.56
CA LEU A 198 4.96 0.80 17.22
C LEU A 198 5.10 0.51 18.71
N ALA A 199 5.22 1.57 19.49
CA ALA A 199 5.28 1.49 20.94
C ALA A 199 3.90 1.21 21.53
N GLU A 200 3.88 0.45 22.62
CA GLU A 200 2.67 0.12 23.36
C GLU A 200 2.76 0.66 24.79
N TYR A 201 1.68 1.30 25.22
CA TYR A 201 1.52 1.90 26.54
C TYR A 201 0.26 1.33 27.19
N ALA A 202 0.42 0.33 28.06
CA ALA A 202 -0.69 -0.40 28.67
C ALA A 202 -1.65 0.54 29.42
N ASP A 203 -1.12 1.52 30.14
CA ASP A 203 -1.87 2.48 30.96
C ASP A 203 -2.24 3.77 30.22
N GLY A 204 -1.97 3.82 28.91
CA GLY A 204 -2.18 4.98 28.07
C GLY A 204 -0.90 5.76 27.76
N GLN A 205 -0.85 6.30 26.56
CA GLN A 205 0.30 7.07 26.07
C GLN A 205 0.23 8.54 26.57
N PRO A 206 1.36 9.15 26.95
CA PRO A 206 1.38 10.48 27.60
C PRO A 206 1.42 11.66 26.61
N PHE A 207 1.47 11.43 25.31
CA PHE A 207 1.72 12.46 24.30
C PHE A 207 0.43 13.08 23.74
N GLU A 208 0.52 14.36 23.41
CA GLU A 208 -0.52 15.08 22.68
C GLU A 208 -0.67 14.57 21.23
N PRO A 209 -1.83 14.74 20.58
CA PRO A 209 -2.06 14.35 19.18
C PRO A 209 -1.34 15.31 18.21
N LYS A 210 -0.01 15.24 18.22
CA LYS A 210 0.91 16.01 17.40
C LYS A 210 1.88 15.06 16.71
N VAL A 211 2.36 15.46 15.54
CA VAL A 211 3.52 14.83 14.93
C VAL A 211 4.75 15.57 15.45
N ASN A 212 5.63 14.82 16.11
CA ASN A 212 6.89 15.32 16.61
C ASN A 212 7.98 14.98 15.61
N TYR A 213 8.65 15.97 15.05
CA TYR A 213 9.78 15.81 14.14
C TYR A 213 11.06 16.27 14.82
N ILE A 214 12.12 15.48 14.67
CA ILE A 214 13.46 15.75 15.18
C ILE A 214 14.43 15.59 14.01
N TYR A 215 15.32 16.56 13.83
CA TYR A 215 16.23 16.64 12.71
C TYR A 215 17.68 16.65 13.20
N GLY A 216 18.50 15.80 12.59
CA GLY A 216 19.94 15.79 12.73
C GLY A 216 20.63 15.97 11.38
N ARG A 217 21.90 15.57 11.31
CA ARG A 217 22.71 15.58 10.10
C ARG A 217 22.60 14.22 9.40
N GLY A 218 21.95 14.16 8.25
CA GLY A 218 21.72 12.89 7.53
C GLY A 218 20.86 11.87 8.30
N VAL A 219 20.18 12.30 9.37
CA VAL A 219 19.27 11.50 10.17
C VAL A 219 18.10 12.38 10.55
N ARG A 220 16.89 11.84 10.49
CA ARG A 220 15.66 12.47 10.99
C ARG A 220 14.81 11.41 11.68
N ALA A 221 14.08 11.82 12.70
CA ALA A 221 13.18 10.93 13.41
C ALA A 221 11.87 11.64 13.70
N GLY A 222 10.86 10.86 14.05
CA GLY A 222 9.64 11.42 14.56
C GLY A 222 8.75 10.37 15.20
N PHE A 223 7.79 10.85 15.97
CA PHE A 223 6.78 10.01 16.59
C PHE A 223 5.41 10.69 16.63
N VAL A 224 4.36 9.87 16.57
CA VAL A 224 2.97 10.31 16.50
C VAL A 224 2.07 9.31 17.23
N PRO A 225 1.19 9.77 18.14
CA PRO A 225 0.17 8.92 18.73
C PRO A 225 -0.81 8.41 17.67
N VAL A 226 -1.03 7.08 17.65
CA VAL A 226 -1.98 6.44 16.72
C VAL A 226 -3.26 5.98 17.41
N SER A 227 -3.21 5.79 18.73
CA SER A 227 -4.37 5.48 19.57
C SER A 227 -4.11 5.95 21.00
N SER A 228 -5.06 5.71 21.92
CA SER A 228 -4.86 6.01 23.34
C SER A 228 -3.74 5.21 23.99
N THR A 229 -3.29 4.11 23.40
CA THR A 229 -2.29 3.19 23.99
C THR A 229 -1.12 2.90 23.06
N LYS A 230 -1.02 3.56 21.90
CA LYS A 230 0.04 3.26 20.92
C LYS A 230 0.61 4.50 20.27
N VAL A 231 1.92 4.47 20.05
CA VAL A 231 2.69 5.55 19.44
C VAL A 231 3.56 4.97 18.32
N TYR A 232 3.36 5.46 17.11
CA TYR A 232 4.21 5.12 15.97
C TYR A 232 5.44 6.02 15.96
N TRP A 233 6.60 5.46 15.66
CA TRP A 233 7.83 6.22 15.46
C TRP A 233 8.58 5.76 14.21
N PHE A 234 9.42 6.64 13.68
CA PHE A 234 10.31 6.34 12.58
C PHE A 234 11.67 7.03 12.75
N ILE A 235 12.70 6.46 12.14
CA ILE A 235 13.99 7.10 11.90
C ILE A 235 14.31 6.90 10.42
N CYS A 236 14.58 7.97 9.68
CA CYS A 236 15.12 7.93 8.33
C CYS A 236 16.57 8.41 8.37
N PHE A 237 17.48 7.69 7.73
CA PHE A 237 18.90 7.99 7.78
C PHE A 237 19.62 7.66 6.48
N ASN A 238 20.71 8.38 6.22
CA ASN A 238 21.58 8.16 5.06
C ASN A 238 22.35 6.85 5.20
N ARG A 239 22.35 6.06 4.13
CA ARG A 239 23.19 4.86 4.01
C ARG A 239 23.45 4.61 2.53
N GLN A 240 24.71 4.53 2.12
CA GLN A 240 25.05 4.38 0.70
C GLN A 240 24.55 3.06 0.10
N ASP A 241 24.55 1.99 0.91
CA ASP A 241 24.08 0.66 0.53
C ASP A 241 23.13 0.10 1.60
N PRO A 242 22.03 -0.60 1.23
CA PRO A 242 21.10 -1.17 2.20
C PRO A 242 21.73 -2.16 3.18
N GLY A 243 22.86 -2.76 2.81
CA GLY A 243 23.54 -3.81 3.56
C GLY A 243 22.72 -5.10 3.63
N PRO A 244 23.22 -6.10 4.38
CA PRO A 244 22.48 -7.33 4.60
C PRO A 244 21.20 -7.06 5.39
N LYS A 245 20.19 -7.89 5.13
CA LYS A 245 18.95 -7.87 5.91
C LYS A 245 19.25 -8.39 7.32
N ILE A 246 19.04 -7.55 8.32
CA ILE A 246 19.06 -7.99 9.73
C ILE A 246 17.70 -8.63 10.03
N THR A 247 17.72 -9.86 10.49
CA THR A 247 16.53 -10.64 10.85
C THR A 247 16.30 -10.72 12.36
N ASP A 248 17.32 -10.45 13.16
CA ASP A 248 17.22 -10.42 14.62
C ASP A 248 16.49 -9.15 15.10
N PRO A 249 15.30 -9.27 15.72
CA PRO A 249 14.54 -8.12 16.22
C PRO A 249 15.27 -7.31 17.30
N ALA A 250 16.07 -7.97 18.15
CA ALA A 250 16.81 -7.29 19.21
C ALA A 250 17.92 -6.42 18.63
N ALA A 251 18.71 -6.97 17.70
CA ALA A 251 19.72 -6.22 16.96
C ALA A 251 19.13 -5.02 16.20
N LEU A 252 17.97 -5.17 15.55
CA LEU A 252 17.29 -4.07 14.86
C LEU A 252 16.94 -2.92 15.81
N LYS A 253 16.34 -3.22 16.96
CA LYS A 253 15.99 -2.21 17.96
C LYS A 253 17.23 -1.54 18.55
N SER A 254 18.29 -2.31 18.82
CA SER A 254 19.56 -1.80 19.33
C SER A 254 20.24 -0.85 18.35
N GLU A 255 20.32 -1.21 17.06
CA GLU A 255 20.89 -0.34 16.01
C GLU A 255 20.09 0.96 15.88
N ALA A 256 18.75 0.88 15.94
CA ALA A 256 17.89 2.05 15.89
C ALA A 256 18.15 2.99 17.07
N LEU A 257 18.22 2.47 18.30
CA LEU A 257 18.50 3.25 19.51
C LEU A 257 19.89 3.90 19.45
N GLU A 258 20.87 3.18 18.92
CA GLU A 258 22.23 3.68 18.81
C GLU A 258 22.36 4.84 17.84
N LEU A 259 21.67 4.76 16.71
CA LEU A 259 21.66 5.79 15.68
C LEU A 259 21.18 7.17 16.19
N VAL A 260 20.32 7.17 17.20
CA VAL A 260 19.76 8.37 17.82
C VAL A 260 20.19 8.53 19.27
N ARG A 261 21.35 7.98 19.65
CA ARG A 261 21.92 8.17 20.99
C ARG A 261 22.06 9.67 21.27
N GLY A 262 21.55 10.12 22.42
CA GLY A 262 21.57 11.53 22.83
C GLY A 262 20.47 12.41 22.21
N TRP A 263 19.54 11.84 21.43
CA TRP A 263 18.34 12.55 20.98
C TRP A 263 17.33 12.70 22.12
N PRO A 264 16.30 13.57 21.97
CA PRO A 264 15.32 13.85 23.03
C PRO A 264 14.79 12.59 23.73
N SER A 265 14.71 12.66 25.06
CA SER A 265 14.32 11.55 25.94
C SER A 265 12.96 10.95 25.58
N ASP A 266 12.00 11.77 25.13
CA ASP A 266 10.69 11.33 24.65
C ASP A 266 10.79 10.30 23.51
N LEU A 267 11.62 10.57 22.51
CA LEU A 267 11.84 9.64 21.39
C LEU A 267 12.43 8.31 21.89
N LEU A 268 13.46 8.40 22.74
CA LEU A 268 14.12 7.24 23.30
C LEU A 268 13.16 6.41 24.17
N ALA A 269 12.29 7.06 24.94
CA ALA A 269 11.28 6.39 25.77
C ALA A 269 10.25 5.63 24.91
N VAL A 270 9.78 6.24 23.82
CA VAL A 270 8.90 5.58 22.83
C VAL A 270 9.59 4.35 22.24
N MET A 271 10.83 4.49 21.79
CA MET A 271 11.59 3.40 21.20
C MET A 271 11.84 2.26 22.20
N ARG A 272 12.21 2.57 23.46
CA ARG A 272 12.40 1.56 24.51
C ARG A 272 11.11 0.81 24.83
N SER A 273 9.97 1.48 24.82
CA SER A 273 8.64 0.89 25.04
C SER A 273 8.11 0.10 23.84
N THR A 274 8.85 0.05 22.72
CA THR A 274 8.46 -0.72 21.54
C THR A 274 8.89 -2.19 21.68
N PRO A 275 7.98 -3.17 21.55
CA PRO A 275 8.37 -4.58 21.47
C PRO A 275 9.37 -4.82 20.35
N GLU A 276 10.38 -5.66 20.56
CA GLU A 276 11.45 -5.89 19.57
C GLU A 276 10.90 -6.36 18.22
N GLY A 277 9.95 -7.29 18.23
CA GLY A 277 9.27 -7.78 17.02
C GLY A 277 8.37 -6.75 16.33
N ALA A 278 8.18 -5.56 16.92
CA ALA A 278 7.44 -4.45 16.32
C ALA A 278 8.37 -3.43 15.63
N VAL A 279 9.69 -3.67 15.57
CA VAL A 279 10.66 -2.82 14.87
C VAL A 279 10.98 -3.42 13.50
N VAL A 280 10.93 -2.58 12.47
CA VAL A 280 11.30 -2.97 11.10
C VAL A 280 12.28 -1.96 10.51
N ARG A 281 13.21 -2.46 9.69
CA ARG A 281 14.14 -1.65 8.89
C ARG A 281 13.94 -1.94 7.42
N THR A 282 13.77 -0.90 6.60
CA THR A 282 13.55 -1.05 5.15
C THR A 282 14.39 -0.05 4.36
N PRO A 283 14.95 -0.45 3.21
CA PRO A 283 15.44 0.53 2.24
C PRO A 283 14.28 1.37 1.72
N LEU A 284 14.54 2.66 1.52
CA LEU A 284 13.63 3.51 0.77
C LEU A 284 13.99 3.39 -0.71
N VAL A 285 12.97 3.09 -1.50
CA VAL A 285 13.07 2.96 -2.95
C VAL A 285 12.07 3.90 -3.60
N ASP A 286 12.37 4.31 -4.82
CA ASP A 286 11.51 5.18 -5.61
C ASP A 286 11.64 4.81 -7.08
N ARG A 287 10.60 5.08 -7.87
CA ARG A 287 10.63 4.97 -9.33
C ARG A 287 10.11 6.27 -9.91
N TRP A 288 11.05 7.07 -10.39
CA TRP A 288 10.71 8.37 -10.90
C TRP A 288 9.88 8.29 -12.18
N LEU A 289 8.75 8.99 -12.19
CA LEU A 289 7.89 9.14 -13.35
C LEU A 289 8.31 10.39 -14.12
N TRP A 290 9.11 10.24 -15.18
CA TRP A 290 9.54 11.38 -16.00
C TRP A 290 8.45 11.70 -17.04
N PRO A 291 7.96 12.95 -17.13
CA PRO A 291 6.98 13.34 -18.14
C PRO A 291 7.51 13.05 -19.55
N GLY A 292 6.68 12.38 -20.35
CA GLY A 292 7.02 11.99 -21.72
C GLY A 292 7.95 10.77 -21.86
N LEU A 293 8.51 10.24 -20.77
CA LEU A 293 9.35 9.03 -20.77
C LEU A 293 8.74 7.87 -19.97
N ALA A 294 7.93 8.18 -18.97
CA ALA A 294 7.23 7.15 -18.20
C ALA A 294 6.23 6.41 -19.12
N PRO A 295 6.13 5.07 -19.03
CA PRO A 295 5.08 4.33 -19.72
C PRO A 295 3.70 4.77 -19.25
N ALA A 296 2.70 4.54 -20.09
CA ALA A 296 1.31 4.80 -19.74
C ALA A 296 0.90 3.95 -18.52
N ALA A 297 0.01 4.50 -17.69
CA ALA A 297 -0.56 3.81 -16.53
C ALA A 297 -1.45 2.63 -16.94
N SER A 298 -1.92 2.63 -18.18
CA SER A 298 -2.78 1.62 -18.77
C SER A 298 -2.18 0.98 -20.03
N ARG A 299 -2.56 -0.27 -20.30
CA ARG A 299 -2.11 -1.04 -21.47
C ARG A 299 -3.21 -1.91 -22.04
N GLY A 300 -3.34 -1.90 -23.37
CA GLY A 300 -4.19 -2.80 -24.14
C GLY A 300 -5.68 -2.73 -23.79
N GLY A 301 -6.15 -1.58 -23.26
CA GLY A 301 -7.54 -1.38 -22.85
C GLY A 301 -8.03 -2.31 -21.73
N ARG A 302 -7.13 -3.00 -21.03
CA ARG A 302 -7.49 -4.09 -20.10
C ARG A 302 -6.69 -4.06 -18.81
N VAL A 303 -5.48 -3.52 -18.83
CA VAL A 303 -4.59 -3.49 -17.66
C VAL A 303 -4.36 -2.04 -17.26
N VAL A 304 -4.47 -1.73 -15.96
CA VAL A 304 -4.17 -0.41 -15.40
C VAL A 304 -3.46 -0.55 -14.05
N LEU A 305 -2.50 0.33 -13.74
CA LEU A 305 -1.76 0.34 -12.48
C LEU A 305 -2.35 1.36 -11.50
N ALA A 306 -2.26 1.08 -10.20
CA ALA A 306 -2.65 2.00 -9.14
C ALA A 306 -1.74 1.89 -7.90
N GLY A 307 -1.72 2.94 -7.09
CA GLY A 307 -0.85 3.01 -5.90
C GLY A 307 0.64 2.90 -6.25
N ASP A 308 1.42 2.30 -5.34
CA ASP A 308 2.87 2.13 -5.50
C ASP A 308 3.26 1.29 -6.72
N ALA A 309 2.33 0.52 -7.32
CA ALA A 309 2.58 -0.18 -8.58
C ALA A 309 2.71 0.79 -9.76
N TRP A 310 2.11 1.98 -9.68
CA TRP A 310 2.22 3.04 -10.67
C TRP A 310 3.17 4.15 -10.21
N HIS A 311 2.89 4.78 -9.07
CA HIS A 311 3.55 5.99 -8.55
C HIS A 311 4.17 5.76 -7.17
N PRO A 312 5.12 4.82 -7.04
CA PRO A 312 5.83 4.68 -5.77
C PRO A 312 6.52 6.00 -5.43
N MET A 313 6.54 6.35 -4.15
CA MET A 313 7.15 7.58 -3.68
C MET A 313 7.81 7.38 -2.33
N THR A 314 8.88 8.14 -2.09
CA THR A 314 9.48 8.23 -0.76
C THR A 314 8.48 8.74 0.29
N PRO A 315 8.56 8.29 1.55
CA PRO A 315 7.56 8.58 2.59
C PRO A 315 7.64 10.03 3.12
N ASN A 316 8.36 10.92 2.46
CA ASN A 316 8.73 12.23 2.99
C ASN A 316 7.53 13.18 3.17
N LEU A 317 6.44 12.94 2.46
CA LEU A 317 5.17 13.68 2.58
C LEU A 317 4.04 12.86 3.21
N GLY A 318 4.26 11.58 3.52
CA GLY A 318 3.21 10.70 4.06
C GLY A 318 2.00 10.46 3.13
N GLN A 319 2.17 10.61 1.81
CA GLN A 319 1.05 10.61 0.86
C GLN A 319 0.81 9.30 0.08
N GLY A 320 1.75 8.35 0.07
CA GLY A 320 1.61 7.16 -0.80
C GLY A 320 0.29 6.39 -0.59
N ALA A 321 -0.06 6.07 0.66
CA ALA A 321 -1.31 5.38 0.97
C ALA A 321 -2.56 6.24 0.68
N CYS A 322 -2.50 7.54 0.94
CA CYS A 322 -3.60 8.46 0.61
C CYS A 322 -3.83 8.49 -0.91
N CYS A 323 -2.75 8.61 -1.71
CA CYS A 323 -2.83 8.60 -3.17
C CYS A 323 -3.41 7.29 -3.71
N ALA A 324 -3.06 6.14 -3.12
CA ALA A 324 -3.65 4.86 -3.49
C ALA A 324 -5.15 4.77 -3.18
N LEU A 325 -5.62 5.41 -2.10
CA LEU A 325 -7.05 5.50 -1.80
C LEU A 325 -7.78 6.46 -2.76
N GLU A 326 -7.16 7.59 -3.11
CA GLU A 326 -7.66 8.49 -4.15
C GLU A 326 -7.79 7.73 -5.48
N ASP A 327 -6.79 6.94 -5.86
CA ASP A 327 -6.84 6.12 -7.08
C ASP A 327 -8.02 5.14 -7.07
N ALA A 328 -8.26 4.47 -5.95
CA ALA A 328 -9.36 3.51 -5.83
C ALA A 328 -10.72 4.18 -6.07
N VAL A 329 -10.91 5.41 -5.57
CA VAL A 329 -12.14 6.18 -5.78
C VAL A 329 -12.29 6.59 -7.25
N VAL A 330 -11.23 7.18 -7.83
CA VAL A 330 -11.27 7.66 -9.23
C VAL A 330 -11.44 6.50 -10.20
N LEU A 331 -10.72 5.39 -10.01
CA LEU A 331 -10.90 4.18 -10.81
C LEU A 331 -12.33 3.65 -10.69
N ALA A 332 -12.87 3.49 -9.48
CA ALA A 332 -14.23 2.99 -9.32
C ALA A 332 -15.25 3.89 -10.02
N ARG A 333 -15.12 5.22 -9.88
CA ARG A 333 -16.01 6.19 -10.53
C ARG A 333 -15.99 6.10 -12.06
N LEU A 334 -14.80 6.03 -12.65
CA LEU A 334 -14.64 6.05 -14.10
C LEU A 334 -14.88 4.67 -14.75
N LEU A 335 -14.41 3.60 -14.09
CA LEU A 335 -14.39 2.26 -14.66
C LEU A 335 -15.68 1.48 -14.44
N ALA A 336 -16.36 1.65 -13.29
CA ALA A 336 -17.53 0.84 -12.96
C ALA A 336 -18.68 0.96 -13.97
N PRO A 337 -19.04 2.14 -14.50
CA PRO A 337 -20.11 2.26 -15.49
C PRO A 337 -19.81 1.46 -16.77
N ALA A 338 -18.61 1.63 -17.33
CA ALA A 338 -18.20 0.94 -18.56
C ALA A 338 -18.05 -0.58 -18.35
N ALA A 339 -17.51 -0.98 -17.18
CA ALA A 339 -17.40 -2.40 -16.83
C ALA A 339 -18.76 -3.07 -16.66
N ALA A 340 -19.74 -2.38 -16.06
CA ALA A 340 -21.11 -2.87 -15.89
C ALA A 340 -21.86 -2.99 -17.23
N ALA A 341 -21.63 -2.05 -18.15
CA ALA A 341 -22.19 -2.09 -19.51
C ALA A 341 -21.54 -3.16 -20.40
N GLY A 342 -20.40 -3.74 -19.99
CA GLY A 342 -19.63 -4.68 -20.80
C GLY A 342 -19.04 -4.02 -22.05
N ASP A 343 -18.74 -2.72 -21.99
CA ASP A 343 -18.24 -1.90 -23.09
C ASP A 343 -16.69 -1.83 -23.07
N PRO A 344 -15.99 -2.58 -23.94
CA PRO A 344 -14.51 -2.58 -23.93
C PRO A 344 -13.92 -1.23 -24.33
N ALA A 345 -14.57 -0.49 -25.24
CA ALA A 345 -14.10 0.82 -25.66
C ALA A 345 -14.27 1.85 -24.53
N GLY A 346 -15.40 1.79 -23.83
CA GLY A 346 -15.64 2.58 -22.63
C GLY A 346 -14.66 2.25 -21.50
N VAL A 347 -14.30 0.98 -21.32
CA VAL A 347 -13.29 0.55 -20.33
C VAL A 347 -11.92 1.15 -20.64
N GLU A 348 -11.49 1.09 -21.90
CA GLU A 348 -10.23 1.71 -22.31
C GLU A 348 -10.25 3.23 -22.14
N ALA A 349 -11.34 3.89 -22.53
CA ALA A 349 -11.53 5.32 -22.34
C ALA A 349 -11.48 5.72 -20.85
N ALA A 350 -12.13 4.94 -19.98
CA ALA A 350 -12.12 5.14 -18.53
C ALA A 350 -10.72 5.01 -17.93
N MET A 351 -9.91 4.04 -18.37
CA MET A 351 -8.53 3.87 -17.91
C MET A 351 -7.64 5.05 -18.33
N ARG A 352 -7.80 5.56 -19.56
CA ARG A 352 -7.08 6.74 -20.03
C ARG A 352 -7.51 8.01 -19.29
N ALA A 353 -8.81 8.15 -18.99
CA ALA A 353 -9.34 9.26 -18.20
C ALA A 353 -8.79 9.22 -16.77
N TYR A 354 -8.72 8.04 -16.15
CA TYR A 354 -8.09 7.83 -14.85
C TYR A 354 -6.62 8.29 -14.86
N GLU A 355 -5.85 7.84 -15.86
CA GLU A 355 -4.45 8.22 -16.00
C GLU A 355 -4.28 9.74 -16.11
N ALA A 356 -5.06 10.39 -16.98
CA ALA A 356 -4.99 11.84 -17.18
C ALA A 356 -5.35 12.63 -15.92
N GLU A 357 -6.42 12.25 -15.23
CA GLU A 357 -6.87 12.90 -13.99
C GLU A 357 -5.85 12.75 -12.87
N ARG A 358 -5.31 11.53 -12.71
CA ARG A 358 -4.36 11.24 -11.63
C ARG A 358 -2.96 11.74 -11.91
N TRP A 359 -2.51 11.80 -13.17
CA TRP A 359 -1.16 12.26 -13.52
C TRP A 359 -0.84 13.63 -12.92
N GLY A 360 -1.77 14.58 -13.04
CA GLY A 360 -1.64 15.93 -12.48
C GLY A 360 -1.53 15.97 -10.95
N ARG A 361 -2.02 14.93 -10.26
CA ARG A 361 -1.91 14.76 -8.81
C ARG A 361 -0.63 14.03 -8.41
N VAL A 362 -0.34 12.89 -9.04
CA VAL A 362 0.72 11.97 -8.60
C VAL A 362 2.10 12.47 -8.96
N PHE A 363 2.29 13.07 -10.15
CA PHE A 363 3.61 13.53 -10.58
C PHE A 363 4.17 14.66 -9.71
N PRO A 364 3.44 15.75 -9.41
CA PRO A 364 3.96 16.79 -8.52
C PRO A 364 4.22 16.27 -7.11
N LEU A 365 3.43 15.30 -6.63
CA LEU A 365 3.61 14.71 -5.30
C LEU A 365 4.87 13.84 -5.21
N THR A 366 5.10 12.95 -6.17
CA THR A 366 6.31 12.11 -6.21
C THR A 366 7.56 13.00 -6.33
N ALA A 367 7.51 14.02 -7.19
CA ALA A 367 8.60 14.98 -7.35
C ALA A 367 8.92 15.75 -6.06
N ARG A 368 7.89 16.29 -5.41
CA ARG A 368 8.04 17.00 -4.12
C ARG A 368 8.53 16.06 -3.02
N ALA A 369 8.07 14.82 -2.97
CA ALA A 369 8.52 13.85 -1.98
C ALA A 369 10.02 13.56 -2.12
N GLY A 370 10.51 13.40 -3.35
CA GLY A 370 11.94 13.25 -3.63
C GLY A 370 12.76 14.47 -3.21
N LEU A 371 12.33 15.68 -3.59
CA LEU A 371 13.02 16.93 -3.26
C LEU A 371 13.09 17.18 -1.75
N VAL A 372 11.97 17.01 -1.04
CA VAL A 372 11.93 17.13 0.43
C VAL A 372 12.84 16.09 1.08
N GLY A 373 12.87 14.87 0.53
CA GLY A 373 13.82 13.84 0.96
C GLY A 373 15.26 14.29 0.90
N ALA A 374 15.70 14.75 -0.28
CA ALA A 374 17.07 15.21 -0.51
C ALA A 374 17.45 16.39 0.40
N LEU A 375 16.54 17.36 0.57
CA LEU A 375 16.79 18.54 1.43
C LEU A 375 16.89 18.18 2.91
N VAL A 376 15.98 17.35 3.42
CA VAL A 376 15.93 17.03 4.85
C VAL A 376 17.05 16.05 5.23
N GLN A 377 17.49 15.20 4.31
CA GLN A 377 18.58 14.23 4.51
C GLN A 377 19.98 14.83 4.24
N TRP A 378 20.07 16.12 3.93
CA TRP A 378 21.35 16.77 3.68
C TRP A 378 22.25 16.71 4.93
N GLY A 379 23.52 16.34 4.74
CA GLY A 379 24.49 16.14 5.83
C GLY A 379 25.42 17.33 6.10
N ASN A 380 25.53 18.26 5.14
CA ASN A 380 26.40 19.44 5.24
C ASN A 380 26.01 20.34 6.44
N PRO A 381 26.93 20.63 7.37
CA PRO A 381 26.66 21.42 8.57
C PRO A 381 26.04 22.81 8.33
N ALA A 382 26.50 23.54 7.31
CA ALA A 382 26.02 24.88 7.00
C ALA A 382 24.59 24.84 6.44
N VAL A 383 24.32 23.86 5.57
CA VAL A 383 22.96 23.63 5.04
C VAL A 383 22.00 23.23 6.16
N CYS A 384 22.42 22.35 7.08
CA CYS A 384 21.60 21.98 8.23
C CYS A 384 21.28 23.20 9.12
N ALA A 385 22.23 24.11 9.36
CA ALA A 385 21.99 25.31 10.15
C ALA A 385 20.94 26.24 9.50
N VAL A 386 21.01 26.44 8.18
CA VAL A 386 19.99 27.21 7.43
C VAL A 386 18.64 26.49 7.41
N ARG A 387 18.65 25.16 7.19
CA ARG A 387 17.45 24.32 7.21
C ARG A 387 16.72 24.46 8.54
N ASP A 388 17.42 24.30 9.64
CA ASP A 388 16.85 24.26 10.99
C ASP A 388 16.48 25.65 11.51
N GLY A 389 17.31 26.67 11.23
CA GLY A 389 17.08 28.04 11.69
C GLY A 389 16.12 28.86 10.84
N VAL A 390 15.98 28.56 9.54
CA VAL A 390 15.28 29.42 8.59
C VAL A 390 14.17 28.69 7.84
N VAL A 391 14.47 27.53 7.25
CA VAL A 391 13.54 26.84 6.34
C VAL A 391 12.41 26.16 7.11
N ILE A 392 12.73 25.32 8.09
CA ILE A 392 11.74 24.56 8.87
C ILE A 392 10.77 25.50 9.62
N PRO A 393 11.22 26.53 10.36
CA PRO A 393 10.31 27.44 11.05
C PRO A 393 9.34 28.17 10.10
N ARG A 394 9.81 28.55 8.89
CA ARG A 394 8.96 29.18 7.88
C ARG A 394 7.96 28.22 7.26
N LEU A 395 8.38 27.00 6.91
CA LEU A 395 7.49 25.98 6.34
C LEU A 395 6.37 25.58 7.33
N VAL A 396 6.71 25.44 8.62
CA VAL A 396 5.73 25.09 9.66
C VAL A 396 4.78 26.25 9.96
N ARG A 397 5.25 27.51 9.96
CA ARG A 397 4.40 28.69 10.24
C ARG A 397 3.48 29.09 9.09
N LEU A 398 3.93 28.95 7.85
CA LEU A 398 3.23 29.58 6.71
C LEU A 398 1.95 28.83 6.27
N GLY A 399 1.72 27.59 6.72
CA GLY A 399 0.54 26.81 6.32
C GLY A 399 0.62 25.98 5.01
N PRO A 400 1.53 26.19 4.02
CA PRO A 400 1.55 25.38 2.81
C PRO A 400 2.09 23.96 3.06
N PHE A 401 2.58 23.65 4.28
CA PHE A 401 3.03 22.31 4.62
C PHE A 401 1.94 21.26 4.42
N LEU A 402 0.65 21.61 4.51
CA LEU A 402 -0.47 20.66 4.33
C LEU A 402 -1.24 20.87 3.02
N GLU A 403 -0.87 21.79 2.14
CA GLU A 403 -1.58 21.97 0.85
C GLU A 403 -1.59 20.69 0.00
N HIS A 404 -0.54 19.88 0.13
CA HIS A 404 -0.46 18.58 -0.52
C HIS A 404 -1.54 17.59 -0.05
N THR A 405 -2.18 17.82 1.11
CA THR A 405 -3.30 17.02 1.62
C THR A 405 -4.66 17.41 1.03
N ASN A 406 -4.73 18.55 0.35
CA ASN A 406 -5.97 18.99 -0.29
C ASN A 406 -6.12 18.24 -1.62
N PHE A 407 -7.04 17.29 -1.62
CA PHE A 407 -7.57 16.67 -2.83
C PHE A 407 -9.07 16.47 -2.62
N GLU A 408 -9.87 16.97 -3.55
CA GLU A 408 -11.32 16.76 -3.54
C GLU A 408 -11.63 15.68 -4.57
N CYS A 409 -12.06 14.52 -4.10
CA CYS A 409 -12.69 13.52 -4.96
C CYS A 409 -14.17 13.85 -5.04
N ASP A 410 -14.75 13.91 -6.24
CA ASP A 410 -16.21 13.83 -6.34
C ASP A 410 -16.63 12.46 -5.80
N LEU A 411 -17.59 12.45 -4.89
CA LEU A 411 -18.06 11.24 -4.24
C LEU A 411 -18.70 10.31 -5.28
N ILE A 412 -18.47 9.00 -5.12
CA ILE A 412 -19.19 7.99 -5.88
C ILE A 412 -20.65 8.05 -5.40
N GLU A 413 -21.57 8.42 -6.30
CA GLU A 413 -23.00 8.32 -5.98
C GLU A 413 -23.32 6.87 -5.61
N PRO A 414 -24.05 6.63 -4.51
CA PRO A 414 -24.42 5.28 -4.13
C PRO A 414 -25.22 4.66 -5.28
N ALA A 415 -24.85 3.43 -5.67
CA ALA A 415 -25.63 2.67 -6.64
C ALA A 415 -27.10 2.66 -6.20
N PRO A 416 -28.06 2.87 -7.12
CA PRO A 416 -29.48 2.82 -6.77
C PRO A 416 -29.76 1.47 -6.10
N GLN A 417 -30.34 1.52 -4.89
CA GLN A 417 -30.76 0.32 -4.19
C GLN A 417 -31.72 -0.42 -5.11
N SER A 418 -31.38 -1.65 -5.50
CA SER A 418 -32.31 -2.49 -6.24
C SER A 418 -33.57 -2.70 -5.39
N PRO A 419 -34.77 -2.58 -5.97
CA PRO A 419 -36.03 -2.62 -5.23
C PRO A 419 -36.28 -3.92 -4.47
#